data_AF-A0A1X0RTE6-F1
#
_entry.id   AF-A0A1X0RTE6-F1
#
_cell.length_a   1.000
_cell.length_b   1.000
_cell.length_c   1.000
_cell.angle_alpha   90.00
_cell.angle_beta   90.00
_cell.angle_gamma   90.00
#
_symmetry.space_group_name_H-M   'P 1'
#
loop_
_entity.id
_entity.type
_entity.pdbx_description
1 polymer ?
#
loop_
_entity_poly.entity_id
_entity_poly.type
_entity_poly.pdbx_seq_one_letter_code
_entity_poly.pdbx_strand_id
1 'polypeptide(L)'
;MDCRTGFRLKRRLVSEANCQKGLQNVRFIPLSRVHPYIAEFHTIKVGIKPSKDWATTGVIDQYFPQDSFCVVRITDLRGEYVHVYITGKAYKQYERAIGMGSILVLKRPESLCPPDTGKAAALHVDQVQQMWVMGQSLDLKQCQGYTKKEQRCQEWIDIRQGEYCNEHLMKICSYSKNGRMELASGDTGFDIRWTTVIKKSDGSISYQAMKKPEQVQSSTQNAKKALAYYVKGIGLVTVTGEQFKKKPKKESDGMDKTAIEQILKGRYDPGAQMIRKLKGIKEEEPEHLLSKEALVKMGIGNGAPLTKEEEEKKKRTFDELKNATKRQETKKKPRYIEL
;
A
#
# COMPACT_ATOMS: atom_id res chain seq x y z
N MET A 1 13.12 -8.10 33.27
CA MET A 1 13.32 -7.56 31.92
C MET A 1 13.89 -8.68 31.08
N ASP A 2 13.41 -8.90 29.85
CA ASP A 2 14.05 -9.85 28.95
C ASP A 2 15.38 -9.27 28.43
N CYS A 3 16.47 -10.02 28.57
CA CYS A 3 17.83 -9.56 28.26
C CYS A 3 18.03 -9.16 26.78
N ARG A 4 17.28 -9.76 25.85
CA ARG A 4 17.40 -9.49 24.40
C ARG A 4 16.39 -8.49 23.85
N THR A 5 15.23 -8.35 24.48
CA THR A 5 14.12 -7.53 23.95
C THR A 5 13.90 -6.25 24.74
N GLY A 6 14.37 -6.16 25.99
CA GLY A 6 14.23 -4.96 26.82
C GLY A 6 12.80 -4.69 27.29
N PHE A 7 11.84 -5.57 27.01
CA PHE A 7 10.46 -5.44 27.48
C PHE A 7 10.24 -6.08 28.86
N ARG A 8 9.30 -5.51 29.62
CA ARG A 8 8.78 -6.11 30.84
C ARG A 8 7.52 -6.92 30.53
N LEU A 9 7.56 -8.20 30.84
CA LEU A 9 6.45 -9.13 30.58
C LEU A 9 5.54 -9.26 31.82
N LYS A 10 4.22 -9.21 31.61
CA LYS A 10 3.22 -9.53 32.65
C LYS A 10 2.86 -11.01 32.68
N ARG A 11 2.73 -11.64 31.51
CA ARG A 11 2.42 -13.07 31.33
C ARG A 11 3.33 -13.64 30.25
N ARG A 12 4.33 -14.43 30.63
CA ARG A 12 5.28 -15.07 29.70
C ARG A 12 4.69 -16.38 29.18
N LEU A 13 4.60 -16.51 27.86
CA LEU A 13 4.14 -17.72 27.16
C LEU A 13 5.29 -18.62 26.72
N VAL A 14 6.48 -18.04 26.49
CA VAL A 14 7.66 -18.77 26.01
C VAL A 14 8.80 -18.62 27.02
N SER A 15 9.40 -19.74 27.42
CA SER A 15 10.56 -19.73 28.32
C SER A 15 11.76 -18.99 27.70
N GLU A 16 12.57 -18.36 28.54
CA GLU A 16 13.73 -17.57 28.08
C GLU A 16 14.72 -18.42 27.28
N ALA A 17 14.98 -19.66 27.72
CA ALA A 17 15.84 -20.61 27.02
C ALA A 17 15.33 -20.92 25.59
N ASN A 18 14.02 -21.07 25.42
CA ASN A 18 13.42 -21.34 24.10
C ASN A 18 13.50 -20.11 23.19
N CYS A 19 13.29 -18.90 23.73
CA CYS A 19 13.51 -17.66 22.99
C CYS A 19 14.98 -17.50 22.58
N GLN A 20 15.92 -17.81 23.48
CA GLN A 20 17.34 -17.69 23.21
C GLN A 20 17.80 -18.65 22.11
N LYS A 21 17.34 -19.91 22.16
CA LYS A 21 17.56 -20.93 21.12
C LYS A 21 16.95 -20.52 19.77
N GLY A 22 15.73 -20.00 19.78
CA GLY A 22 15.05 -19.54 18.55
C GLY A 22 15.82 -18.42 17.81
N LEU A 23 16.51 -17.57 18.56
CA LEU A 23 17.28 -16.41 18.09
C LEU A 23 18.80 -16.67 17.94
N GLN A 24 19.29 -17.89 18.22
CA GLN A 24 20.73 -18.15 18.35
C GLN A 24 21.54 -17.95 17.06
N ASN A 25 20.89 -18.14 15.90
CA ASN A 25 21.53 -18.06 14.58
C ASN A 25 20.99 -16.90 13.73
N VAL A 26 20.49 -15.85 14.39
CA VAL A 26 19.79 -14.76 13.70
C VAL A 26 20.27 -13.43 14.26
N ARG A 27 20.57 -12.48 13.37
CA ARG A 27 20.94 -11.13 13.80
C ARG A 27 19.71 -10.41 14.36
N PHE A 28 19.76 -10.01 15.62
CA PHE A 28 18.71 -9.19 16.21
C PHE A 28 18.82 -7.73 15.75
N ILE A 29 17.71 -7.18 15.25
CA ILE A 29 17.59 -5.80 14.78
C ILE A 29 16.45 -5.13 15.57
N PRO A 30 16.75 -4.06 16.34
CA PRO A 30 15.72 -3.31 17.05
C PRO A 30 14.80 -2.62 16.05
N LEU A 31 13.53 -2.42 16.41
CA LEU A 31 12.52 -1.89 15.50
C LEU A 31 12.90 -0.53 14.91
N SER A 32 13.61 0.30 15.67
CA SER A 32 14.15 1.59 15.23
C SER A 32 15.10 1.51 14.04
N ARG A 33 15.75 0.37 13.82
CA ARG A 33 16.64 0.13 12.69
C ARG A 33 15.99 -0.67 11.56
N VAL A 34 14.74 -1.12 11.72
CA VAL A 34 14.07 -1.98 10.72
C VAL A 34 13.78 -1.22 9.43
N HIS A 35 13.25 0.01 9.52
CA HIS A 35 13.02 0.85 8.33
C HIS A 35 14.29 1.10 7.50
N PRO A 36 15.39 1.63 8.06
CA PRO A 36 16.61 1.84 7.28
C PRO A 36 17.20 0.52 6.77
N TYR A 37 17.13 -0.56 7.55
CA TYR A 37 17.60 -1.88 7.13
C TYR A 37 16.84 -2.41 5.91
N ILE A 38 15.52 -2.26 5.88
CA ILE A 38 14.70 -2.68 4.74
C ILE A 38 14.95 -1.78 3.53
N ALA A 39 15.13 -0.47 3.75
CA ALA A 39 15.49 0.45 2.68
C ALA A 39 16.83 0.03 2.04
N GLU A 40 17.86 -0.21 2.85
CA GLU A 40 19.16 -0.71 2.40
C GLU A 40 19.04 -2.04 1.63
N PHE A 41 18.21 -2.97 2.11
CA PHE A 41 17.99 -4.26 1.45
C PHE A 41 17.41 -4.13 0.03
N HIS A 42 16.53 -3.15 -0.20
CA HIS A 42 15.91 -2.91 -1.50
C HIS A 42 16.70 -1.96 -2.41
N THR A 43 17.63 -1.19 -1.86
CA THR A 43 18.46 -0.30 -2.66
C THR A 43 19.52 -1.07 -3.45
N ILE A 44 19.66 -0.74 -4.74
CA ILE A 44 20.67 -1.32 -5.62
C ILE A 44 22.08 -0.76 -5.32
N LYS A 45 22.16 0.38 -4.63
CA LYS A 45 23.39 1.16 -4.43
C LYS A 45 24.35 0.60 -3.37
N VAL A 46 23.94 -0.39 -2.59
CA VAL A 46 24.77 -0.96 -1.52
C VAL A 46 25.53 -2.17 -2.09
N GLY A 47 26.87 -2.09 -2.07
CA GLY A 47 27.74 -3.17 -2.59
C GLY A 47 27.64 -4.50 -1.83
N ILE A 48 27.13 -4.48 -0.59
CA ILE A 48 26.89 -5.67 0.24
C ILE A 48 25.44 -5.63 0.74
N LYS A 49 24.60 -6.53 0.21
CA LYS A 49 23.22 -6.64 0.69
C LYS A 49 23.19 -7.18 2.12
N PRO A 50 22.34 -6.62 3.00
CA PRO A 50 22.18 -7.15 4.34
C PRO A 50 21.64 -8.58 4.33
N SER A 51 22.01 -9.37 5.35
CA SER A 51 21.62 -10.79 5.45
C SER A 51 20.10 -10.98 5.56
N LYS A 52 19.59 -12.03 4.95
CA LYS A 52 18.18 -12.44 5.09
C LYS A 52 17.87 -12.98 6.50
N ASP A 53 18.90 -13.38 7.25
CA ASP A 53 18.77 -13.96 8.58
C ASP A 53 18.80 -12.90 9.68
N TRP A 54 17.69 -12.19 9.82
CA TRP A 54 17.47 -11.22 10.90
C TRP A 54 16.15 -11.45 11.65
N ALA A 55 16.08 -10.93 12.87
CA ALA A 55 14.91 -11.01 13.73
C ALA A 55 14.65 -9.67 14.40
N THR A 56 13.39 -9.39 14.69
CA THR A 56 12.97 -8.20 15.41
C THR A 56 11.86 -8.54 16.40
N THR A 57 11.65 -7.67 17.37
CA THR A 57 10.65 -7.82 18.42
C THR A 57 9.90 -6.52 18.58
N GLY A 58 8.60 -6.61 18.84
CA GLY A 58 7.78 -5.42 19.10
C GLY A 58 6.50 -5.76 19.85
N VAL A 59 5.90 -4.74 20.44
CA VAL A 59 4.61 -4.81 21.13
C VAL A 59 3.51 -4.45 20.15
N ILE A 60 2.41 -5.20 20.15
CA ILE A 60 1.24 -4.89 19.33
C ILE A 60 0.46 -3.73 19.95
N ASP A 61 0.32 -2.65 19.19
CA ASP A 61 -0.42 -1.46 19.57
C ASP A 61 -1.78 -1.40 18.83
N GLN A 62 -1.80 -1.67 17.53
CA GLN A 62 -3.03 -1.83 16.75
C GLN A 62 -3.19 -3.24 16.22
N TYR A 63 -4.42 -3.74 16.27
CA TYR A 63 -4.79 -5.07 15.82
C TYR A 63 -6.04 -4.99 14.94
N PHE A 64 -5.92 -5.42 13.68
CA PHE A 64 -6.99 -5.48 12.69
C PHE A 64 -7.21 -6.95 12.29
N PRO A 65 -8.13 -7.68 12.94
CA PRO A 65 -8.47 -9.05 12.58
C PRO A 65 -9.26 -9.07 11.27
N GLN A 66 -8.99 -10.08 10.43
CA GLN A 66 -9.79 -10.43 9.25
C GLN A 66 -10.03 -11.94 9.27
N ASP A 67 -10.98 -12.44 8.48
CA ASP A 67 -11.40 -13.86 8.55
C ASP A 67 -10.28 -14.87 8.27
N SER A 68 -9.26 -14.48 7.48
CA SER A 68 -8.20 -15.38 7.00
C SER A 68 -6.77 -14.91 7.30
N PHE A 69 -6.61 -13.70 7.80
CA PHE A 69 -5.33 -13.08 8.11
C PHE A 69 -5.54 -11.96 9.13
N CYS A 70 -4.46 -11.42 9.70
CA CYS A 70 -4.57 -10.19 10.47
C CYS A 70 -3.47 -9.21 10.08
N VAL A 71 -3.78 -7.93 10.27
CA VAL A 71 -2.83 -6.83 10.14
C VAL A 71 -2.58 -6.27 11.52
N VAL A 72 -1.32 -6.21 11.92
CA VAL A 72 -0.93 -5.70 13.24
C VAL A 72 0.09 -4.59 13.11
N ARG A 73 -0.01 -3.57 13.95
CA ARG A 73 1.02 -2.54 14.11
C ARG A 73 1.86 -2.90 15.32
N ILE A 74 3.13 -3.22 15.10
CA ILE A 74 4.10 -3.45 16.17
C ILE A 74 4.87 -2.16 16.45
N THR A 75 5.21 -1.90 17.72
CA THR A 75 5.99 -0.75 18.16
C THR A 75 7.03 -1.15 19.21
N ASP A 76 8.13 -0.39 19.29
CA ASP A 76 9.14 -0.52 20.36
C ASP A 76 8.78 0.30 21.62
N LEU A 77 7.57 0.87 21.68
CA LEU A 77 7.14 1.83 22.72
C LEU A 77 7.95 3.14 22.75
N ARG A 78 8.90 3.32 21.82
CA ARG A 78 9.80 4.48 21.68
C ARG A 78 9.43 5.40 20.50
N GLY A 79 8.25 5.20 19.91
CA GLY A 79 7.72 6.01 18.81
C GLY A 79 7.84 5.38 17.41
N GLU A 80 8.76 4.43 17.22
CA GLU A 80 8.90 3.69 15.97
C GLU A 80 7.86 2.56 15.89
N TYR A 81 7.26 2.37 14.71
CA TYR A 81 6.26 1.33 14.46
C TYR A 81 6.37 0.73 13.06
N VAL A 82 6.00 -0.53 12.91
CA VAL A 82 6.00 -1.24 11.62
C VAL A 82 4.70 -2.03 11.47
N HIS A 83 4.16 -2.08 10.25
CA HIS A 83 2.99 -2.89 9.95
C HIS A 83 3.40 -4.33 9.60
N VAL A 84 2.69 -5.31 10.14
CA VAL A 84 2.96 -6.73 9.95
C VAL A 84 1.70 -7.41 9.48
N TYR A 85 1.80 -8.12 8.36
CA TYR A 85 0.76 -8.93 7.77
C TYR A 85 1.02 -10.39 8.14
N ILE A 86 0.11 -10.98 8.91
CA ILE A 86 0.21 -12.37 9.38
C ILE A 86 -0.84 -13.18 8.64
N THR A 87 -0.41 -14.16 7.85
CA THR A 87 -1.27 -14.96 6.98
C THR A 87 -1.07 -16.45 7.23
N GLY A 88 -1.92 -17.27 6.61
CA GLY A 88 -1.70 -18.71 6.45
C GLY A 88 -1.56 -19.50 7.76
N LYS A 89 -0.48 -20.27 7.89
CA LYS A 89 -0.28 -21.19 9.03
C LYS A 89 0.04 -20.45 10.32
N ALA A 90 0.81 -19.37 10.22
CA ALA A 90 1.16 -18.53 11.36
C ALA A 90 -0.09 -17.92 12.00
N TYR A 91 -1.03 -17.42 11.18
CA TYR A 91 -2.29 -16.85 11.69
C TYR A 91 -3.10 -17.90 12.46
N LYS A 92 -3.37 -19.06 11.87
CA LYS A 92 -4.18 -20.12 12.49
C LYS A 92 -3.63 -20.62 13.84
N GLN A 93 -2.31 -20.64 14.00
CA GLN A 93 -1.69 -21.10 15.24
C GLN A 93 -1.72 -20.03 16.34
N TYR A 94 -1.49 -18.77 15.99
CA TYR A 94 -1.30 -17.70 16.97
C TYR A 94 -2.51 -16.78 17.13
N GLU A 95 -3.60 -16.96 16.38
CA GLU A 95 -4.82 -16.13 16.42
C GLU A 95 -5.31 -15.86 17.85
N ARG A 96 -5.40 -16.90 18.70
CA ARG A 96 -5.87 -16.78 20.09
C ARG A 96 -4.86 -16.12 21.03
N ALA A 97 -3.57 -16.20 20.70
CA ALA A 97 -2.49 -15.65 21.51
C ALA A 97 -2.15 -14.20 21.12
N ILE A 98 -2.52 -13.78 19.91
CA ILE A 98 -2.32 -12.43 19.41
C ILE A 98 -3.45 -11.54 19.91
N GLY A 99 -3.08 -10.47 20.60
CA GLY A 99 -3.99 -9.42 21.02
C GLY A 99 -3.24 -8.13 21.33
N MET A 100 -3.99 -7.08 21.67
CA MET A 100 -3.41 -5.79 22.05
C MET A 100 -2.42 -5.95 23.23
N GLY A 101 -1.27 -5.32 23.15
CA GLY A 101 -0.21 -5.43 24.15
C GLY A 101 0.59 -6.72 24.12
N SER A 102 0.35 -7.63 23.16
CA SER A 102 1.16 -8.84 23.02
C SER A 102 2.52 -8.51 22.42
N ILE A 103 3.57 -9.16 22.92
CA ILE A 103 4.94 -9.03 22.42
C ILE A 103 5.17 -10.12 21.37
N LEU A 104 5.45 -9.67 20.16
CA LEU A 104 5.71 -10.50 19.01
C LEU A 104 7.20 -10.57 18.73
N VAL A 105 7.70 -11.77 18.44
CA VAL A 105 9.02 -11.97 17.86
C VAL A 105 8.86 -12.42 16.43
N LEU A 106 9.56 -11.74 15.54
CA LEU A 106 9.59 -12.01 14.12
C LEU A 106 10.98 -12.48 13.74
N LYS A 107 11.08 -13.64 13.09
CA LYS A 107 12.29 -14.25 12.59
C LYS A 107 12.18 -14.42 11.09
N ARG A 108 13.13 -13.85 10.35
CA ARG A 108 13.18 -13.88 8.88
C ARG A 108 11.84 -13.48 8.25
N PRO A 109 11.25 -12.33 8.64
CA PRO A 109 10.05 -11.85 7.99
C PRO A 109 10.35 -11.44 6.54
N GLU A 110 9.35 -11.56 5.67
CA GLU A 110 9.42 -11.02 4.31
C GLU A 110 9.16 -9.52 4.35
N SER A 111 10.03 -8.71 3.76
CA SER A 111 9.85 -7.26 3.72
C SER A 111 8.97 -6.85 2.55
N LEU A 112 7.99 -6.00 2.83
CA LEU A 112 7.07 -5.43 1.85
C LEU A 112 7.33 -3.93 1.74
N CYS A 113 7.58 -3.45 0.52
CA CYS A 113 7.68 -2.03 0.22
C CYS A 113 6.45 -1.61 -0.59
N PRO A 114 5.80 -0.49 -0.23
CA PRO A 114 4.67 -0.01 -0.98
C PRO A 114 5.16 0.58 -2.31
N PRO A 115 4.35 0.50 -3.38
CA PRO A 115 4.77 0.94 -4.71
C PRO A 115 5.04 2.44 -4.79
N ASP A 116 4.30 3.24 -4.01
CA ASP A 116 4.29 4.70 -4.17
C ASP A 116 5.14 5.45 -3.13
N THR A 117 5.58 4.79 -2.06
CA THR A 117 6.17 5.46 -0.90
C THR A 117 7.29 4.60 -0.32
N GLY A 118 8.45 4.55 -0.97
CA GLY A 118 9.61 3.73 -0.59
C GLY A 118 10.20 3.94 0.81
N LYS A 119 9.51 4.66 1.71
CA LYS A 119 9.89 4.89 3.11
C LYS A 119 9.07 4.08 4.13
N ALA A 120 7.86 3.65 3.80
CA ALA A 120 6.97 2.96 4.76
C ALA A 120 7.07 1.44 4.59
N ALA A 121 8.12 0.82 5.14
CA ALA A 121 8.30 -0.62 5.09
C ALA A 121 7.25 -1.37 5.95
N ALA A 122 6.76 -2.50 5.45
CA ALA A 122 5.95 -3.44 6.20
C ALA A 122 6.60 -4.84 6.18
N LEU A 123 6.12 -5.73 7.02
CA LEU A 123 6.59 -7.10 7.15
C LEU A 123 5.47 -8.08 6.86
N HIS A 124 5.81 -9.25 6.33
CA HIS A 124 4.90 -10.34 6.05
C HIS A 124 5.42 -11.65 6.65
N VAL A 125 4.50 -12.43 7.21
CA VAL A 125 4.75 -13.69 7.89
C VAL A 125 3.66 -14.68 7.51
N ASP A 126 4.05 -15.87 7.06
CA ASP A 126 3.13 -16.96 6.70
C ASP A 126 3.43 -18.24 7.50
N GLN A 127 4.71 -18.50 7.77
CA GLN A 127 5.13 -19.74 8.44
C GLN A 127 5.18 -19.59 9.95
N VAL A 128 4.77 -20.65 10.66
CA VAL A 128 4.80 -20.71 12.13
C VAL A 128 6.20 -20.45 12.69
N GLN A 129 7.25 -20.96 12.04
CA GLN A 129 8.62 -20.80 12.52
C GLN A 129 9.15 -19.36 12.40
N GLN A 130 8.48 -18.51 11.63
CA GLN A 130 8.86 -17.10 11.45
C GLN A 130 8.35 -16.21 12.57
N MET A 131 7.46 -16.69 13.43
CA MET A 131 6.82 -15.84 14.43
C MET A 131 6.46 -16.62 15.68
N TRP A 132 6.62 -15.99 16.85
CA TRP A 132 6.04 -16.50 18.09
C TRP A 132 5.67 -15.35 19.01
N VAL A 133 4.68 -15.58 19.87
CA VAL A 133 4.22 -14.62 20.87
C VAL A 133 4.96 -14.91 22.18
N MET A 134 5.75 -13.94 22.69
CA MET A 134 6.46 -14.14 23.96
C MET A 134 5.55 -14.00 25.18
N GLY A 135 4.52 -13.16 25.09
CA GLY A 135 3.67 -12.83 26.21
C GLY A 135 3.02 -11.45 26.08
N GLN A 136 2.54 -10.92 27.20
CA GLN A 136 1.94 -9.58 27.26
C GLN A 136 2.90 -8.56 27.88
N SER A 137 2.99 -7.38 27.27
CA SER A 137 3.72 -6.23 27.81
C SER A 137 3.05 -5.69 29.06
N LEU A 138 3.86 -5.39 30.07
CA LEU A 138 3.42 -4.67 31.27
C LEU A 138 3.28 -3.16 31.02
N ASP A 139 4.01 -2.66 30.03
CA ASP A 139 4.31 -1.23 29.87
C ASP A 139 3.31 -0.52 28.94
N LEU A 140 2.58 -1.27 28.12
CA LEU A 140 1.56 -0.71 27.22
C LEU A 140 0.28 -0.38 28.02
N LYS A 141 -0.11 0.89 28.02
CA LYS A 141 -1.37 1.36 28.61
C LYS A 141 -2.07 2.35 27.69
N GLN A 142 -3.38 2.52 27.89
CA GLN A 142 -4.16 3.54 27.19
C GLN A 142 -3.97 4.90 27.87
N CYS A 143 -3.85 5.96 27.06
CA CYS A 143 -3.74 7.34 27.52
C CYS A 143 -4.86 7.70 28.53
N GLN A 144 -4.51 8.43 29.60
CA GLN A 144 -5.46 8.90 30.60
C GLN A 144 -6.21 10.18 30.19
N GLY A 145 -5.79 10.83 29.10
CA GLY A 145 -6.40 12.06 28.60
C GLY A 145 -7.81 11.86 28.06
N TYR A 146 -8.59 12.94 28.09
CA TYR A 146 -9.92 13.01 27.48
C TYR A 146 -9.85 13.86 26.22
N THR A 147 -10.42 13.38 25.12
CA THR A 147 -10.54 14.16 23.88
C THR A 147 -11.75 15.08 23.94
N LYS A 148 -12.87 14.55 24.43
CA LYS A 148 -14.12 15.25 24.74
C LYS A 148 -14.53 14.87 26.16
N LYS A 149 -15.43 15.63 26.80
CA LYS A 149 -15.85 15.40 28.20
C LYS A 149 -16.23 13.94 28.50
N GLU A 150 -16.75 13.22 27.50
CA GLU A 150 -17.21 11.83 27.64
C GLU A 150 -16.35 10.79 26.90
N GLN A 151 -15.33 11.22 26.13
CA GLN A 151 -14.53 10.30 25.32
C GLN A 151 -13.07 10.29 25.76
N ARG A 152 -12.64 9.16 26.33
CA ARG A 152 -11.24 8.88 26.66
C ARG A 152 -10.40 8.76 25.38
N CYS A 153 -9.17 9.21 25.44
CA CYS A 153 -8.19 9.03 24.38
C CYS A 153 -8.00 7.54 24.07
N GLN A 154 -7.99 7.18 22.79
CA GLN A 154 -7.79 5.80 22.32
C GLN A 154 -6.33 5.48 22.00
N GLU A 155 -5.42 6.43 22.18
CA GLU A 155 -4.00 6.24 21.91
C GLU A 155 -3.34 5.37 22.99
N TRP A 156 -2.46 4.47 22.55
CA TRP A 156 -1.64 3.66 23.45
C TRP A 156 -0.30 4.32 23.71
N ILE A 157 0.16 4.20 24.96
CA ILE A 157 1.34 4.87 25.48
C ILE A 157 2.20 3.90 26.28
N ASP A 158 3.48 4.23 26.39
CA ASP A 158 4.39 3.60 27.35
C ASP A 158 4.23 4.27 28.72
N ILE A 159 3.79 3.50 29.71
CA ILE A 159 3.67 3.99 31.09
C ILE A 159 5.00 4.50 31.67
N ARG A 160 6.14 4.04 31.13
CA ARG A 160 7.47 4.47 31.57
C ARG A 160 7.80 5.89 31.11
N GLN A 161 7.20 6.33 30.00
CA GLN A 161 7.39 7.68 29.47
C GLN A 161 6.38 8.66 30.06
N GLY A 162 5.22 8.18 30.51
CA GLY A 162 4.23 8.98 31.21
C GLY A 162 2.82 8.39 31.12
N GLU A 163 1.84 9.18 31.55
CA GLU A 163 0.43 8.77 31.60
C GLU A 163 -0.43 9.36 30.46
N TYR A 164 0.15 10.27 29.68
CA TYR A 164 -0.51 11.00 28.60
C TYR A 164 0.22 10.80 27.27
N CYS A 165 -0.52 10.77 26.17
CA CYS A 165 0.06 10.75 24.82
C CYS A 165 0.66 12.12 24.46
N ASN A 166 1.46 12.16 23.39
CA ASN A 166 2.13 13.40 22.96
C ASN A 166 1.17 14.57 22.75
N GLU A 167 -0.03 14.32 22.20
CA GLU A 167 -1.04 15.37 21.99
C GLU A 167 -1.57 15.94 23.31
N HIS A 168 -1.89 15.08 24.27
CA HIS A 168 -2.37 15.51 25.58
C HIS A 168 -1.25 16.13 26.40
N LEU A 169 -0.01 15.64 26.29
CA LEU A 169 1.15 16.20 26.94
C LEU A 169 1.45 17.62 26.42
N MET A 170 1.35 17.84 25.10
CA MET A 170 1.44 19.18 24.52
C MET A 170 0.34 20.12 25.04
N LYS A 171 -0.91 19.65 25.18
CA LYS A 171 -2.02 20.45 25.73
C LYS A 171 -1.78 20.82 27.19
N ILE A 172 -1.34 19.86 28.01
CA ILE A 172 -1.01 20.09 29.43
C ILE A 172 0.12 21.10 29.56
N CYS A 173 1.19 20.92 28.77
CA CYS A 173 2.32 21.86 28.74
C CYS A 173 1.86 23.28 28.33
N SER A 174 1.01 23.38 27.30
CA SER A 174 0.45 24.67 26.87
C SER A 174 -0.45 25.31 27.93
N TYR A 175 -1.29 24.53 28.62
CA TYR A 175 -2.15 25.04 29.68
C TYR A 175 -1.34 25.54 30.88
N SER A 176 -0.34 24.76 31.31
CA SER A 176 0.55 25.15 32.41
C SER A 176 1.34 26.42 32.11
N LYS A 177 1.73 26.65 30.85
CA LYS A 177 2.38 27.89 30.42
C LYS A 177 1.43 29.09 30.51
N ASN A 178 0.17 28.91 30.10
CA ASN A 178 -0.83 29.99 30.14
C ASN A 178 -1.33 30.32 31.54
N GLY A 179 -1.26 29.38 32.49
CA GLY A 179 -1.64 29.59 33.88
C GLY A 179 -0.59 30.32 34.74
N ARG A 180 0.62 30.53 34.21
CA ARG A 180 1.75 31.14 34.90
C ARG A 180 2.31 32.29 34.07
N MET A 181 1.97 33.52 34.46
CA MET A 181 2.37 34.75 33.75
C MET A 181 3.90 34.85 33.61
N GLU A 182 4.65 34.33 34.59
CA GLU A 182 6.11 34.29 34.59
C GLU A 182 6.70 33.36 33.52
N LEU A 183 5.96 32.34 33.09
CA LEU A 183 6.32 31.44 31.99
C LEU A 183 5.74 31.91 30.64
N ALA A 184 4.79 32.84 30.67
CA ALA A 184 4.20 33.45 29.48
C ALA A 184 5.12 34.53 28.86
N SER A 185 5.98 35.16 29.66
CA SER A 185 6.90 36.24 29.24
C SER A 185 8.39 35.86 29.27
N GLY A 186 8.72 34.58 29.10
CA GLY A 186 10.10 34.09 29.16
C GLY A 186 10.88 34.25 27.86
N ASP A 187 11.78 35.25 27.84
CA ASP A 187 12.93 35.46 26.94
C ASP A 187 13.95 34.30 26.91
N THR A 188 13.76 33.25 27.72
CA THR A 188 14.51 32.01 27.49
C THR A 188 14.15 31.48 26.10
N GLY A 189 15.13 31.34 25.19
CA GLY A 189 15.01 30.96 23.77
C GLY A 189 14.28 29.66 23.40
N PHE A 190 13.36 29.20 24.23
CA PHE A 190 12.22 28.35 23.90
C PHE A 190 11.22 29.13 23.01
N ASP A 191 11.60 29.26 21.75
CA ASP A 191 10.84 29.87 20.66
C ASP A 191 9.38 29.37 20.61
N ILE A 192 8.44 30.30 20.77
CA ILE A 192 6.99 30.08 20.71
C ILE A 192 6.59 29.97 19.23
N ARG A 193 6.77 28.79 18.64
CA ARG A 193 6.50 28.53 17.20
C ARG A 193 5.02 28.42 16.81
N TRP A 194 4.13 29.26 17.35
CA TRP A 194 2.72 29.26 16.93
C TRP A 194 2.10 30.65 16.69
N THR A 195 2.78 31.75 16.98
CA THR A 195 2.34 33.11 16.63
C THR A 195 3.47 33.89 15.99
N THR A 196 3.25 34.44 14.79
CA THR A 196 4.17 35.42 14.22
C THR A 196 3.84 36.77 14.79
N VAL A 197 4.82 37.42 15.41
CA VAL A 197 4.71 38.82 15.80
C VAL A 197 4.94 39.65 14.52
N ILE A 198 3.87 40.26 14.00
CA ILE A 198 3.99 41.22 12.90
C ILE A 198 4.04 42.61 13.51
N LYS A 199 5.21 43.26 13.41
CA LYS A 199 5.36 44.67 13.74
C LYS A 199 4.87 45.48 12.55
N LYS A 200 3.82 46.28 12.75
CA LYS A 200 3.38 47.26 11.74
C LYS A 200 4.30 48.48 11.78
N SER A 201 4.38 49.23 10.69
CA SER A 201 5.13 50.49 10.58
C SER A 201 4.80 51.49 11.68
N ASP A 202 3.58 51.41 12.23
CA ASP A 202 3.04 52.34 13.22
C ASP A 202 3.45 51.98 14.65
N GLY A 203 4.39 51.04 14.84
CA GLY A 203 4.87 50.59 16.15
C GLY A 203 3.89 49.67 16.91
N SER A 204 2.69 49.44 16.39
CA SER A 204 1.72 48.50 16.97
C SER A 204 2.11 47.05 16.70
N ILE A 205 1.99 46.22 17.74
CA ILE A 205 2.26 44.79 17.70
C ILE A 205 0.92 44.07 17.51
N SER A 206 0.72 43.42 16.37
CA SER A 206 -0.44 42.55 16.15
C SER A 206 -0.03 41.08 16.20
N TYR A 207 -0.77 40.30 16.98
CA TYR A 207 -0.61 38.85 17.08
C TYR A 207 -1.49 38.19 16.02
N GLN A 208 -0.89 37.61 14.99
CA GLN A 208 -1.58 36.66 14.13
C GLN A 208 -1.17 35.24 14.56
N ALA A 209 -2.16 34.44 14.93
CA ALA A 209 -1.97 32.99 15.02
C ALA A 209 -1.45 32.53 13.65
N MET A 210 -0.27 31.91 13.62
CA MET A 210 0.12 31.23 12.39
C MET A 210 -1.01 30.24 12.09
N LYS A 211 -1.52 30.25 10.85
CA LYS A 211 -2.09 29.01 10.32
C LYS A 211 -1.02 27.99 10.62
N LYS A 212 -1.33 27.00 11.48
CA LYS A 212 -0.42 25.90 11.79
C LYS A 212 0.27 25.57 10.47
N PRO A 213 1.61 25.40 10.42
CA PRO A 213 2.16 24.72 9.26
C PRO A 213 1.26 23.50 9.07
N GLU A 214 0.93 23.17 7.83
CA GLU A 214 0.43 21.84 7.54
C GLU A 214 1.55 20.86 7.96
N GLN A 215 1.80 20.68 9.27
CA GLN A 215 1.67 19.38 9.88
C GLN A 215 0.51 18.80 9.13
N VAL A 216 0.80 17.77 8.36
CA VAL A 216 -0.16 16.87 7.78
C VAL A 216 -1.14 16.58 8.91
N GLN A 217 -2.13 17.45 9.04
CA GLN A 217 -3.42 17.17 9.59
C GLN A 217 -3.87 16.22 8.53
N SER A 218 -3.55 14.97 8.80
CA SER A 218 -4.38 13.85 8.46
C SER A 218 -5.77 14.25 8.96
N SER A 219 -6.42 15.14 8.20
CA SER A 219 -7.80 14.99 7.81
C SER A 219 -7.93 13.49 7.68
N THR A 220 -8.66 12.92 8.61
CA THR A 220 -8.81 11.48 8.87
C THR A 220 -9.42 10.74 7.66
N GLN A 221 -9.52 11.44 6.54
CA GLN A 221 -10.03 11.04 5.23
C GLN A 221 -8.94 11.11 4.13
N ASN A 222 -7.97 12.04 4.15
CA ASN A 222 -6.98 12.17 3.05
C ASN A 222 -5.58 11.60 3.33
N ALA A 223 -5.21 11.34 4.59
CA ALA A 223 -4.02 10.53 4.92
C ALA A 223 -4.26 9.01 4.72
N LYS A 224 -5.53 8.63 4.48
CA LYS A 224 -5.93 7.33 3.92
C LYS A 224 -5.75 7.28 2.39
N LYS A 225 -4.80 8.03 1.82
CA LYS A 225 -4.16 7.58 0.58
C LYS A 225 -3.44 6.29 0.94
N ALA A 226 -4.17 5.19 0.81
CA ALA A 226 -3.91 3.98 1.55
C ALA A 226 -2.54 3.42 1.18
N LEU A 227 -1.61 3.43 2.14
CA LEU A 227 -0.43 2.59 2.09
C LEU A 227 -0.93 1.16 1.90
N ALA A 228 -0.80 0.68 0.67
CA ALA A 228 -1.28 -0.61 0.24
C ALA A 228 -0.07 -1.46 -0.15
N TYR A 229 -0.07 -2.68 0.34
CA TYR A 229 1.04 -3.61 0.22
C TYR A 229 0.57 -4.84 -0.53
N TYR A 230 1.44 -5.35 -1.40
CA TYR A 230 1.18 -6.61 -2.07
C TYR A 230 1.56 -7.77 -1.14
N VAL A 231 0.55 -8.47 -0.63
CA VAL A 231 0.73 -9.63 0.25
C VAL A 231 0.57 -10.89 -0.58
N LYS A 232 1.56 -11.79 -0.51
CA LYS A 232 1.57 -13.04 -1.26
C LYS A 232 0.33 -13.88 -0.92
N GLY A 233 -0.44 -14.26 -1.94
CA GLY A 233 -1.66 -15.07 -1.81
C GLY A 233 -2.96 -14.30 -1.54
N ILE A 234 -2.89 -13.03 -1.11
CA ILE A 234 -4.08 -12.21 -0.82
C ILE A 234 -4.23 -11.07 -1.86
N GLY A 235 -3.11 -10.52 -2.34
CA GLY A 235 -3.10 -9.39 -3.27
C GLY A 235 -2.86 -8.07 -2.56
N LEU A 236 -3.48 -6.98 -3.05
CA LEU A 236 -3.26 -5.64 -2.52
C LEU A 236 -4.10 -5.39 -1.26
N VAL A 237 -3.44 -5.17 -0.14
CA VAL A 237 -4.05 -5.00 1.19
C VAL A 237 -3.62 -3.67 1.79
N THR A 238 -4.56 -2.92 2.37
CA THR A 238 -4.25 -1.68 3.09
C THR A 238 -3.76 -1.95 4.52
N VAL A 239 -3.22 -0.92 5.17
CA VAL A 239 -2.90 -0.95 6.61
C VAL A 239 -4.09 -1.35 7.51
N THR A 240 -5.33 -1.07 7.07
CA THR A 240 -6.56 -1.42 7.82
C THR A 240 -7.03 -2.85 7.55
N GLY A 241 -6.36 -3.58 6.66
CA GLY A 241 -6.77 -4.92 6.24
C GLY A 241 -7.85 -4.93 5.14
N GLU A 242 -8.20 -3.78 4.58
CA GLU A 242 -9.12 -3.71 3.44
C GLU A 242 -8.43 -4.28 2.20
N GLN A 243 -9.03 -5.31 1.62
CA GLN A 243 -8.56 -5.90 0.38
C GLN A 243 -9.14 -5.14 -0.81
N PHE A 244 -8.28 -4.69 -1.72
CA PHE A 244 -8.73 -4.29 -3.04
C PHE A 244 -9.04 -5.55 -3.85
N LYS A 245 -10.24 -6.11 -3.65
CA LYS A 245 -10.79 -7.00 -4.66
C LYS A 245 -10.90 -6.15 -5.92
N LYS A 246 -10.09 -6.44 -6.94
CA LYS A 246 -10.42 -5.97 -8.30
C LYS A 246 -11.83 -6.49 -8.54
N LYS A 247 -12.83 -5.62 -8.43
CA LYS A 247 -14.13 -5.94 -9.01
C LYS A 247 -13.80 -6.35 -10.43
N PRO A 248 -14.28 -7.49 -10.95
CA PRO A 248 -14.21 -7.70 -12.39
C PRO A 248 -14.73 -6.40 -12.98
N LYS A 249 -13.92 -5.74 -13.82
CA LYS A 249 -14.46 -4.63 -14.60
C LYS A 249 -15.65 -5.30 -15.29
N LYS A 250 -16.88 -4.97 -14.87
CA LYS A 250 -18.01 -5.10 -15.77
C LYS A 250 -17.50 -4.35 -16.98
N GLU A 251 -17.26 -5.04 -18.08
CA GLU A 251 -17.10 -4.38 -19.36
C GLU A 251 -18.25 -3.38 -19.37
N SER A 252 -17.92 -2.09 -19.28
CA SER A 252 -18.94 -1.05 -19.37
C SER A 252 -19.68 -1.40 -20.65
N ASP A 253 -20.97 -1.73 -20.55
CA ASP A 253 -21.79 -2.15 -21.68
C ASP A 253 -21.38 -1.27 -22.86
N GLY A 254 -20.66 -1.88 -23.80
CA GLY A 254 -19.94 -1.10 -24.81
C GLY A 254 -20.95 -0.23 -25.50
N MET A 255 -20.66 1.08 -25.65
CA MET A 255 -21.59 2.06 -26.22
C MET A 255 -22.51 1.40 -27.26
N ASP A 256 -23.82 1.54 -27.06
CA ASP A 256 -24.84 0.87 -27.86
C ASP A 256 -24.50 0.99 -29.34
N LYS A 257 -24.67 -0.12 -30.07
CA LYS A 257 -24.27 -0.21 -31.48
C LYS A 257 -24.85 0.94 -32.31
N THR A 258 -26.05 1.39 -31.96
CA THR A 258 -26.77 2.53 -32.52
C THR A 258 -26.09 3.89 -32.25
N ALA A 259 -25.57 4.11 -31.04
CA ALA A 259 -24.84 5.33 -30.70
C ALA A 259 -23.50 5.41 -31.45
N ILE A 260 -22.84 4.27 -31.64
CA ILE A 260 -21.61 4.18 -32.43
C ILE A 260 -21.89 4.39 -33.91
N GLU A 261 -22.99 3.85 -34.44
CA GLU A 261 -23.45 4.10 -35.81
C GLU A 261 -23.67 5.61 -36.05
N GLN A 262 -24.31 6.31 -35.12
CA GLN A 262 -24.51 7.76 -35.20
C GLN A 262 -23.19 8.55 -35.17
N ILE A 263 -22.25 8.20 -34.29
CA ILE A 263 -20.94 8.87 -34.20
C ILE A 263 -20.10 8.64 -35.46
N LEU A 264 -20.23 7.45 -36.05
CA LEU A 264 -19.49 7.08 -37.23
C LEU A 264 -20.17 7.58 -38.51
N LYS A 265 -21.46 7.92 -38.52
CA LYS A 265 -22.13 8.39 -39.75
C LYS A 265 -21.39 9.61 -40.33
N GLY A 266 -20.93 9.48 -41.59
CA GLY A 266 -20.21 10.55 -42.31
C GLY A 266 -18.70 10.67 -42.06
N ARG A 267 -18.07 9.89 -41.15
CA ARG A 267 -16.61 9.88 -40.97
C ARG A 267 -15.92 8.83 -41.84
N TYR A 268 -14.99 9.21 -42.71
CA TYR A 268 -14.30 8.26 -43.60
C TYR A 268 -12.85 7.96 -43.21
N ASP A 269 -12.48 8.24 -41.95
CA ASP A 269 -11.13 7.96 -41.45
C ASP A 269 -10.85 6.44 -41.41
N PRO A 270 -9.59 5.99 -41.63
CA PRO A 270 -9.21 4.58 -41.54
C PRO A 270 -9.57 3.93 -40.20
N GLY A 271 -9.50 4.71 -39.12
CA GLY A 271 -9.92 4.28 -37.78
C GLY A 271 -11.44 4.03 -37.68
N ALA A 272 -12.25 4.88 -38.29
CA ALA A 272 -13.70 4.72 -38.35
C ALA A 272 -14.09 3.46 -39.15
N GLN A 273 -13.41 3.21 -40.27
CA GLN A 273 -13.61 2.00 -41.07
C GLN A 273 -13.24 0.71 -40.30
N MET A 274 -12.13 0.72 -39.56
CA MET A 274 -11.75 -0.43 -38.71
C MET A 274 -12.79 -0.70 -37.62
N ILE A 275 -13.30 0.34 -36.96
CA ILE A 275 -14.31 0.18 -35.90
C ILE A 275 -15.63 -0.37 -36.49
N ARG A 276 -16.06 0.07 -37.67
CA ARG A 276 -17.23 -0.49 -38.37
C ARG A 276 -17.05 -1.97 -38.70
N LYS A 277 -15.88 -2.36 -39.22
CA LYS A 277 -15.55 -3.76 -39.52
C LYS A 277 -15.54 -4.64 -38.28
N LEU A 278 -14.90 -4.16 -37.20
CA LEU A 278 -14.84 -4.86 -35.92
C LEU A 278 -16.21 -5.04 -35.26
N LYS A 279 -17.11 -4.06 -35.43
CA LYS A 279 -18.48 -4.10 -34.87
C LYS A 279 -19.56 -4.63 -35.83
N GLY A 280 -19.20 -4.98 -37.06
CA GLY A 280 -20.13 -5.49 -38.08
C GLY A 280 -21.27 -4.52 -38.41
N ILE A 281 -20.95 -3.24 -38.62
CA ILE A 281 -21.88 -2.21 -39.09
C ILE A 281 -21.81 -2.17 -40.61
N LYS A 282 -22.96 -2.28 -41.31
CA LYS A 282 -23.02 -2.26 -42.78
C LYS A 282 -22.76 -0.84 -43.31
N GLU A 283 -21.98 -0.73 -44.38
CA GLU A 283 -21.68 0.53 -45.05
C GLU A 283 -22.89 0.98 -45.90
N GLU A 284 -23.33 2.23 -45.73
CA GLU A 284 -23.99 2.97 -46.81
C GLU A 284 -22.85 3.63 -47.60
N GLU A 285 -22.42 3.01 -48.70
CA GLU A 285 -21.48 3.64 -49.62
C GLU A 285 -22.14 4.92 -50.17
N PRO A 286 -21.45 6.08 -50.21
CA PRO A 286 -22.00 7.23 -50.91
C PRO A 286 -22.23 6.82 -52.37
N GLU A 287 -23.42 7.12 -52.91
CA GLU A 287 -23.70 6.92 -54.32
C GLU A 287 -22.69 7.73 -55.14
N HIS A 288 -21.65 7.06 -55.62
CA HIS A 288 -20.70 7.69 -56.54
C HIS A 288 -21.43 7.94 -57.85
N LEU A 289 -21.39 9.18 -58.33
CA LEU A 289 -21.99 9.60 -59.61
C LEU A 289 -21.38 8.86 -60.84
N LEU A 290 -20.33 8.07 -60.64
CA LEU A 290 -19.66 7.27 -61.65
C LEU A 290 -19.76 5.78 -61.31
N SER A 291 -20.02 4.96 -62.34
CA SER A 291 -20.10 3.51 -62.22
C SER A 291 -18.76 2.91 -61.77
N LYS A 292 -18.82 1.77 -61.07
CA LYS A 292 -17.63 1.05 -60.57
C LYS A 292 -16.62 0.74 -61.70
N GLU A 293 -17.10 0.52 -62.93
CA GLU A 293 -16.25 0.31 -64.09
C GLU A 293 -15.51 1.58 -64.56
N ALA A 294 -16.13 2.76 -64.44
CA ALA A 294 -15.52 4.03 -64.80
C ALA A 294 -14.40 4.44 -63.81
N LEU A 295 -14.61 4.14 -62.52
CA LEU A 295 -13.61 4.37 -61.47
C LEU A 295 -12.38 3.47 -61.64
N VAL A 296 -12.57 2.20 -62.03
CA VAL A 296 -11.47 1.26 -62.34
C VAL A 296 -10.69 1.71 -63.56
N LYS A 297 -11.35 2.22 -64.61
CA LYS A 297 -10.67 2.79 -65.80
C LYS A 297 -9.88 4.06 -65.50
N MET A 298 -10.33 4.86 -64.53
CA MET A 298 -9.61 6.06 -64.09
C MET A 298 -8.51 5.78 -63.04
N GLY A 299 -8.30 4.51 -62.66
CA GLY A 299 -7.25 4.12 -61.71
C GLY A 299 -7.51 4.59 -60.27
N ILE A 300 -8.73 5.03 -59.95
CA ILE A 300 -9.13 5.51 -58.63
C ILE A 300 -10.07 4.47 -58.01
N GLY A 301 -9.47 3.46 -57.36
CA GLY A 301 -10.18 2.38 -56.69
C GLY A 301 -9.19 1.34 -56.17
N ASN A 302 -9.52 0.70 -55.03
CA ASN A 302 -8.68 -0.30 -54.40
C ASN A 302 -8.54 -1.55 -55.29
N GLY A 303 -7.49 -1.57 -56.11
CA GLY A 303 -7.00 -2.74 -56.84
C GLY A 303 -7.87 -3.14 -58.02
N ALA A 304 -7.22 -3.50 -59.13
CA ALA A 304 -7.87 -4.26 -60.18
C ALA A 304 -8.54 -5.52 -59.59
N PRO A 305 -9.69 -5.97 -60.11
CA PRO A 305 -10.26 -7.25 -59.71
C PRO A 305 -9.19 -8.33 -59.88
N LEU A 306 -8.84 -8.97 -58.77
CA LEU A 306 -7.84 -10.03 -58.74
C LEU A 306 -8.30 -11.13 -59.69
N THR A 307 -7.37 -11.66 -60.47
CA THR A 307 -7.67 -12.84 -61.29
C THR A 307 -8.07 -13.99 -60.37
N LYS A 308 -8.93 -14.91 -60.83
CA LYS A 308 -9.42 -16.04 -60.00
C LYS A 308 -8.27 -16.82 -59.34
N GLU A 309 -7.12 -16.91 -60.03
CA GLU A 309 -5.91 -17.54 -59.50
C GLU A 309 -5.27 -16.78 -58.32
N GLU A 310 -5.29 -15.45 -58.34
CA GLU A 310 -4.75 -14.62 -57.26
C GLU A 310 -5.65 -14.66 -56.01
N GLU A 311 -6.96 -14.77 -56.19
CA GLU A 311 -7.90 -14.96 -55.08
C GLU A 311 -7.68 -16.33 -54.40
N GLU A 312 -7.47 -17.39 -55.17
CA GLU A 312 -7.17 -18.71 -54.64
C GLU A 312 -5.83 -18.73 -53.90
N LYS A 313 -4.80 -18.07 -54.44
CA LYS A 313 -3.50 -17.93 -53.75
C LYS A 313 -3.64 -17.20 -52.43
N LYS A 314 -4.42 -16.11 -52.38
CA LYS A 314 -4.68 -15.36 -51.13
C LYS A 314 -5.47 -16.17 -50.10
N LYS A 315 -6.44 -16.99 -50.54
CA LYS A 315 -7.17 -17.90 -49.63
C LYS A 315 -6.23 -18.94 -49.02
N ARG A 316 -5.36 -19.55 -49.84
CA ARG A 316 -4.38 -20.53 -49.37
C ARG A 316 -3.40 -19.94 -48.36
N THR A 317 -2.87 -18.75 -48.61
CA THR A 317 -1.95 -18.08 -47.66
C THR A 317 -2.64 -17.69 -46.35
N PHE A 318 -3.92 -17.30 -46.40
CA PHE A 318 -4.70 -17.01 -45.19
C PHE A 318 -4.93 -18.25 -44.34
N ASP A 319 -5.24 -19.40 -44.95
CA ASP A 319 -5.43 -20.67 -44.25
C ASP A 319 -4.14 -21.18 -43.60
N GLU A 320 -2.99 -20.99 -44.28
CA GLU A 320 -1.67 -21.31 -43.71
C GLU A 320 -1.35 -20.47 -42.46
N LEU A 321 -1.61 -19.16 -42.50
CA LEU A 321 -1.39 -18.26 -41.36
C LEU A 321 -2.30 -18.61 -40.17
N LYS A 322 -3.55 -18.99 -40.46
CA LYS A 322 -4.52 -19.40 -39.43
C LYS A 322 -4.14 -20.75 -38.79
N ASN A 323 -3.55 -21.65 -39.55
CA ASN A 323 -3.02 -22.90 -39.04
C ASN A 323 -1.72 -22.71 -38.24
N ALA A 324 -0.85 -21.78 -38.65
CA ALA A 324 0.38 -21.44 -37.93
C ALA A 324 0.10 -20.85 -36.53
N THR A 325 -0.90 -19.97 -36.42
CA THR A 325 -1.34 -19.37 -35.15
C THR A 325 -1.92 -20.42 -34.19
N LYS A 326 -2.77 -21.33 -34.67
CA LYS A 326 -3.25 -22.48 -33.86
C LYS A 326 -2.11 -23.39 -33.37
N ARG A 327 -1.05 -23.58 -34.17
CA ARG A 327 0.14 -24.35 -33.76
C ARG A 327 0.95 -23.65 -32.65
N GLN A 328 0.92 -22.33 -32.58
CA GLN A 328 1.59 -21.58 -31.50
C GLN A 328 0.79 -21.65 -30.19
N GLU A 329 -0.54 -21.64 -30.25
CA GLU A 329 -1.40 -21.77 -29.06
C GLU A 329 -1.35 -23.16 -28.41
N THR A 330 -1.11 -24.22 -29.20
CA THR A 330 -1.07 -25.61 -28.72
C THR A 330 0.27 -26.01 -28.08
N LYS A 331 1.35 -25.24 -28.30
CA LYS A 331 2.61 -25.39 -27.56
C LYS A 331 2.48 -24.84 -26.14
N LYS A 332 1.83 -25.62 -25.25
CA LYS A 332 1.79 -25.35 -23.81
C LYS A 332 3.22 -25.21 -23.27
N LYS A 333 3.46 -24.14 -22.50
CA LYS A 333 4.74 -23.91 -21.79
C LYS A 333 5.11 -25.14 -20.95
N PRO A 334 6.39 -25.57 -20.93
CA PRO A 334 6.80 -26.72 -20.14
C PRO A 334 6.53 -26.46 -18.65
N ARG A 335 5.88 -27.43 -17.98
CA ARG A 335 5.79 -27.45 -16.52
C ARG A 335 7.17 -27.77 -15.99
N TYR A 336 7.79 -26.84 -15.27
CA TYR A 336 8.97 -27.13 -14.48
C TYR A 336 8.62 -28.18 -13.41
N ILE A 337 9.38 -29.27 -13.39
CA ILE A 337 9.42 -30.23 -12.30
C ILE A 337 10.63 -29.79 -11.46
N GLU A 338 10.38 -29.37 -10.22
CA GLU A 338 11.44 -29.09 -9.25
C GLU A 338 12.06 -30.43 -8.83
N LEU A 339 13.38 -30.57 -9.02
CA LEU A 339 14.22 -31.56 -8.36
C LEU A 339 14.82 -30.95 -7.09
#